data_AF-A0A928A7C4-F1
#
_entry.id   AF-A0A928A7C4-F1
#
_cell.length_a   1.000
_cell.length_b   1.000
_cell.length_c   1.000
_cell.angle_alpha   90.00
_cell.angle_beta   90.00
_cell.angle_gamma   90.00
#
_symmetry.space_group_name_H-M   'P 1'
#
loop_
_entity.id
_entity.type
_entity.pdbx_description
1 polymer ?
#
loop_
_entity_poly.entity_id
_entity_poly.type
_entity_poly.pdbx_seq_one_letter_code
_entity_poly.pdbx_strand_id
1 'polypeptide(L)'
;MPKLGLNLGEKLRIADKEYRILNDGIKDVREPFGKLTFISYNGQDLIAEDGVLTGESRGLVLSVSSQALKEALTITLTEMTETELAEVNLSFGDEIDFDDIVVTYSQVNNNQIKLYASRVKKVDKTKVGQAPNQPKPQDQDKK
;
A
#
# COMPACT_ATOMS: atom_id res chain seq x y z
N MET A 1 35.40 -13.35 5.66
CA MET A 1 34.40 -13.96 6.56
C MET A 1 33.09 -13.19 6.39
N PRO A 2 32.04 -13.74 5.76
CA PRO A 2 30.79 -13.02 5.62
C PRO A 2 30.11 -13.02 7.00
N LYS A 3 29.90 -11.83 7.57
CA LYS A 3 28.97 -11.66 8.68
C LYS A 3 27.59 -11.94 8.11
N LEU A 4 26.94 -12.98 8.60
CA LEU A 4 25.57 -13.36 8.28
C LEU A 4 24.61 -12.27 8.80
N GLY A 5 24.62 -11.10 8.17
CA GLY A 5 23.67 -10.03 8.43
C GLY A 5 22.49 -10.24 7.50
N LEU A 6 21.31 -10.55 8.04
CA LEU A 6 20.06 -10.43 7.27
C LEU A 6 20.06 -9.05 6.61
N ASN A 7 19.97 -9.02 5.28
CA ASN A 7 19.76 -7.78 4.55
C ASN A 7 18.31 -7.37 4.81
N LEU A 8 18.09 -6.34 5.63
CA LEU A 8 16.78 -5.91 6.13
C LEU A 8 16.03 -4.99 5.15
N GLY A 9 16.25 -5.19 3.84
CA GLY A 9 15.66 -4.41 2.74
C GLY A 9 16.22 -2.99 2.58
N GLU A 10 15.84 -2.35 1.48
CA GLU A 10 16.18 -0.95 1.19
C GLU A 10 15.50 0.05 2.15
N LYS A 11 16.12 1.22 2.32
CA LYS A 11 15.54 2.33 3.08
C LYS A 11 14.82 3.29 2.14
N LEU A 12 13.55 3.59 2.43
CA LEU A 12 12.75 4.58 1.72
C LEU A 12 12.41 5.74 2.65
N ARG A 13 12.60 6.96 2.17
CA ARG A 13 12.15 8.16 2.87
C ARG A 13 10.72 8.50 2.44
N ILE A 14 9.79 8.48 3.38
CA ILE A 14 8.40 8.92 3.17
C ILE A 14 8.20 10.17 4.02
N ALA A 15 8.09 11.31 3.34
CA ALA A 15 8.05 12.65 3.93
C ALA A 15 9.25 12.93 4.88
N ASP A 16 8.99 13.08 6.17
CA ASP A 16 9.96 13.42 7.21
C ASP A 16 10.72 12.20 7.76
N LYS A 17 10.26 10.96 7.50
CA LYS A 17 10.79 9.74 8.13
C LYS A 17 11.39 8.75 7.14
N GLU A 18 12.50 8.13 7.56
CA GLU A 18 13.07 6.97 6.87
C GLU A 18 12.45 5.68 7.40
N TYR A 19 12.05 4.82 6.47
CA TYR A 19 11.44 3.53 6.70
C TYR A 19 12.27 2.43 6.07
N ARG A 20 12.27 1.24 6.68
CA ARG A 20 12.79 0.02 6.03
C ARG A 20 11.67 -0.60 5.22
N ILE A 21 11.92 -0.85 3.95
CA ILE A 21 11.00 -1.54 3.05
C ILE A 21 11.12 -3.04 3.29
N LEU A 22 9.99 -3.72 3.49
CA LEU A 22 9.96 -5.18 3.62
C LEU A 22 9.56 -5.88 2.31
N ASN A 23 9.31 -5.12 1.24
CA ASN A 23 8.87 -5.64 -0.06
C ASN A 23 9.92 -6.56 -0.73
N ASP A 24 11.22 -6.40 -0.45
CA ASP A 24 12.30 -7.21 -1.07
C ASP A 24 12.18 -8.72 -0.78
N GLY A 25 11.44 -9.11 0.27
CA GLY A 25 11.17 -10.51 0.62
C GLY A 25 9.82 -11.04 0.12
N ILE A 26 8.98 -10.20 -0.49
CA ILE A 26 7.59 -10.54 -0.83
C ILE A 26 7.41 -10.43 -2.36
N LYS A 27 7.29 -11.59 -3.02
CA LYS A 27 7.15 -11.68 -4.48
C LYS A 27 5.93 -10.92 -5.01
N ASP A 28 4.83 -10.93 -4.26
CA ASP A 28 3.66 -10.12 -4.51
C ASP A 28 3.15 -9.56 -3.18
N VAL A 29 3.37 -8.26 -2.97
CA VAL A 29 3.02 -7.56 -1.72
C VAL A 29 1.52 -7.58 -1.45
N ARG A 30 0.68 -7.81 -2.48
CA ARG A 30 -0.78 -7.87 -2.34
C ARG A 30 -1.28 -9.23 -1.86
N GLU A 31 -0.59 -10.31 -2.24
CA GLU A 31 -0.95 -11.70 -1.91
C GLU A 31 -1.25 -11.92 -0.40
N PRO A 32 -0.42 -11.47 0.57
CA PRO A 32 -0.67 -11.70 1.98
C PRO A 32 -1.92 -10.97 2.51
N PHE A 33 -2.38 -9.91 1.84
CA PHE A 33 -3.55 -9.15 2.27
C PHE A 33 -4.86 -9.71 1.71
N GLY A 34 -4.79 -10.48 0.62
CA GLY A 34 -5.97 -10.96 -0.10
C GLY A 34 -6.87 -9.81 -0.55
N LYS A 35 -8.18 -10.05 -0.58
CA LYS A 35 -9.15 -9.02 -0.95
C LYS A 35 -9.25 -7.95 0.15
N LEU A 36 -9.20 -6.69 -0.27
CA LEU A 36 -9.36 -5.53 0.59
C LEU A 36 -10.74 -4.90 0.39
N THR A 37 -11.40 -4.54 1.49
CA THR A 37 -12.65 -3.76 1.44
C THR A 37 -12.54 -2.49 2.26
N PHE A 38 -13.09 -1.40 1.72
CA PHE A 38 -13.08 -0.10 2.37
C PHE A 38 -13.90 -0.11 3.66
N ILE A 39 -13.37 0.51 4.72
CA ILE A 39 -14.09 0.74 5.98
C ILE A 39 -14.40 2.23 6.13
N SER A 40 -13.36 3.07 6.22
CA SER A 40 -13.51 4.50 6.48
C SER A 40 -12.30 5.32 6.02
N TYR A 41 -12.54 6.60 5.76
CA TYR A 41 -11.50 7.62 5.69
C TYR A 41 -11.30 8.22 7.09
N ASN A 42 -10.06 8.27 7.57
CA ASN A 42 -9.71 8.70 8.93
C ASN A 42 -9.07 10.09 8.99
N GLY A 43 -9.00 10.83 7.88
CA GLY A 43 -8.33 12.13 7.82
C GLY A 43 -6.90 12.06 7.30
N GLN A 44 -6.14 13.13 7.51
CA GLN A 44 -4.75 13.28 7.06
C GLN A 44 -3.75 12.91 8.16
N ASP A 45 -2.66 12.22 7.81
CA ASP A 45 -1.51 11.99 8.71
C ASP A 45 -0.63 13.25 8.70
N LEU A 46 -0.88 14.18 9.62
CA LEU A 46 -0.13 15.43 9.71
C LEU A 46 1.29 15.21 10.26
N ILE A 47 2.25 15.93 9.67
CA ILE A 47 3.63 15.95 10.12
C ILE A 47 3.74 16.91 11.31
N ALA A 48 4.26 16.40 12.42
CA ALA A 48 4.62 17.19 13.58
C ALA A 48 6.14 17.20 13.73
N GLU A 49 6.72 18.40 13.82
CA GLU A 49 8.12 18.63 14.18
C GLU A 49 8.16 19.20 15.59
N ASP A 50 8.92 18.56 16.49
CA ASP A 50 9.04 18.95 17.91
C ASP A 50 7.70 19.16 18.64
N GLY A 51 6.67 18.40 18.25
CA GLY A 51 5.33 18.47 18.82
C GLY A 51 4.44 19.57 18.23
N VAL A 52 4.94 20.35 17.28
CA VAL A 52 4.18 21.38 16.56
C VAL A 52 3.79 20.84 15.18
N LEU A 53 2.50 20.94 14.85
CA LEU A 53 1.99 20.59 13.53
C LEU A 53 2.56 21.56 12.49
N THR A 54 3.27 21.02 11.50
CA THR A 54 3.86 21.80 10.39
C THR A 54 2.82 22.29 9.39
N GLY A 55 1.63 21.69 9.40
CA GLY A 55 0.60 21.87 8.37
C GLY A 55 0.83 21.02 7.13
N GLU A 56 1.98 20.34 7.01
CA GLU A 56 2.24 19.37 5.95
C GLU A 56 1.63 18.01 6.31
N SER A 57 1.07 17.34 5.31
CA SER A 57 0.49 16.00 5.45
C SER A 57 1.40 14.96 4.82
N ARG A 58 1.61 13.84 5.50
CA ARG A 58 2.23 12.63 4.92
C ARG A 58 1.30 11.93 3.93
N GLY A 59 -0.01 12.14 4.02
CA GLY A 59 -0.99 11.48 3.18
C GLY A 59 -2.36 11.30 3.82
N LEU A 60 -3.28 10.70 3.06
CA LEU A 60 -4.65 10.40 3.50
C LEU A 60 -4.70 9.02 4.16
N VAL A 61 -5.32 8.89 5.32
CA VAL A 61 -5.35 7.65 6.09
C VAL A 61 -6.67 6.92 5.86
N LEU A 62 -6.60 5.68 5.37
CA LEU A 62 -7.75 4.79 5.18
C LEU A 62 -7.71 3.61 6.15
N SER A 63 -8.88 3.23 6.66
CA SER A 63 -9.11 1.92 7.28
C SER A 63 -9.65 0.95 6.23
N VAL A 64 -9.06 -0.23 6.15
CA VAL A 64 -9.47 -1.29 5.23
C VAL A 64 -9.55 -2.64 5.93
N SER A 65 -10.48 -3.50 5.52
CA SER A 65 -10.54 -4.88 6.01
C SER A 65 -9.75 -5.78 5.08
N SER A 66 -8.87 -6.62 5.63
CA SER A 66 -8.19 -7.67 4.89
C SER A 66 -8.91 -9.00 5.09
N GLN A 67 -9.34 -9.63 3.99
CA GLN A 67 -9.97 -10.95 4.05
C GLN A 67 -9.00 -12.04 4.52
N ALA A 68 -7.73 -11.96 4.10
CA ALA A 68 -6.72 -12.97 4.44
C ALA A 68 -6.32 -12.90 5.92
N LEU A 69 -6.12 -11.68 6.45
CA LEU A 69 -5.70 -11.47 7.83
C LEU A 69 -6.88 -11.46 8.81
N LYS A 70 -8.11 -11.27 8.33
CA LYS A 70 -9.34 -11.11 9.14
C LYS A 70 -9.25 -9.94 10.13
N GLU A 71 -8.49 -8.92 9.77
CA GLU A 71 -8.23 -7.74 10.59
C GLU A 71 -8.39 -6.45 9.78
N ALA A 72 -8.62 -5.36 10.50
CA ALA A 72 -8.59 -4.02 9.93
C ALA A 72 -7.15 -3.51 9.87
N LEU A 73 -6.76 -3.01 8.71
CA LEU A 73 -5.46 -2.42 8.43
C LEU A 73 -5.62 -0.93 8.18
N THR A 74 -4.58 -0.18 8.55
CA THR A 74 -4.49 1.26 8.27
C THR A 74 -3.46 1.48 7.16
N ILE A 75 -3.88 2.14 6.08
CA ILE A 75 -3.03 2.45 4.92
C ILE A 75 -3.02 3.97 4.72
N THR A 76 -1.83 4.55 4.49
CA THR A 76 -1.66 5.96 4.17
C THR A 76 -1.40 6.16 2.67
N LEU A 77 -2.24 6.95 2.00
CA LEU A 77 -2.12 7.33 0.61
C LEU A 77 -1.26 8.58 0.45
N THR A 78 -0.13 8.47 -0.24
CA THR A 78 0.86 9.55 -0.35
C THR A 78 0.68 10.44 -1.58
N GLU A 79 -0.03 9.97 -2.61
CA GLU A 79 -0.17 10.65 -3.90
C GLU A 79 -1.63 10.91 -4.29
N MET A 80 -2.51 11.08 -3.30
CA MET A 80 -3.90 11.49 -3.50
C MET A 80 -4.29 12.65 -2.59
N THR A 81 -5.09 13.55 -3.15
CA THR A 81 -5.79 14.61 -2.44
C THR A 81 -7.17 14.15 -1.96
N GLU A 82 -7.75 14.85 -0.97
CA GLU A 82 -9.10 14.54 -0.47
C GLU A 82 -10.16 14.64 -1.58
N THR A 83 -9.99 15.59 -2.50
CA THR A 83 -10.88 15.74 -3.66
C THR A 83 -10.80 14.53 -4.58
N GLU A 84 -9.59 14.09 -4.95
CA GLU A 84 -9.43 12.89 -5.78
C GLU A 84 -9.98 11.64 -5.08
N LEU A 85 -9.81 11.53 -3.75
CA LEU A 85 -10.37 10.42 -2.98
C LEU A 85 -11.90 10.44 -2.99
N ALA A 86 -12.51 11.61 -2.85
CA ALA A 86 -13.95 11.77 -2.92
C ALA A 86 -14.51 11.40 -4.31
N GLU A 87 -13.76 11.67 -5.38
CA GLU A 87 -14.13 11.29 -6.75
C GLU A 87 -14.13 9.76 -6.98
N VAL A 88 -13.34 8.99 -6.21
CA VAL A 88 -13.40 7.52 -6.26
C VAL A 88 -14.76 6.99 -5.77
N ASN A 89 -15.49 7.78 -4.97
CA ASN A 89 -16.83 7.48 -4.48
C ASN A 89 -16.90 6.12 -3.72
N LEU A 90 -16.03 5.99 -2.72
CA LEU A 90 -15.94 4.81 -1.86
C LEU A 90 -17.04 4.79 -0.79
N SER A 91 -17.68 3.64 -0.65
CA SER A 91 -18.67 3.32 0.39
C SER A 91 -18.19 2.15 1.23
N PHE A 92 -18.64 2.07 2.48
CA PHE A 92 -18.31 0.96 3.37
C PHE A 92 -18.60 -0.40 2.70
N GLY A 93 -17.62 -1.30 2.72
CA GLY A 93 -17.70 -2.63 2.13
C GLY A 93 -17.36 -2.70 0.64
N ASP A 94 -17.09 -1.56 -0.01
CA ASP A 94 -16.60 -1.57 -1.39
C ASP A 94 -15.27 -2.31 -1.48
N GLU A 95 -15.14 -3.13 -2.52
CA GLU A 95 -13.88 -3.76 -2.86
C GLU A 95 -12.95 -2.71 -3.48
N ILE A 96 -11.72 -2.65 -2.97
CA ILE A 96 -10.73 -1.65 -3.35
C ILE A 96 -9.38 -2.32 -3.60
N ASP A 97 -8.59 -1.68 -4.44
CA ASP A 97 -7.20 -2.05 -4.69
C ASP A 97 -6.32 -0.80 -4.60
N PHE A 98 -5.04 -1.01 -4.37
CA PHE A 98 -4.06 0.06 -4.17
C PHE A 98 -2.93 -0.06 -5.18
N ASP A 99 -2.48 1.08 -5.67
CA ASP A 99 -1.29 1.16 -6.50
C ASP A 99 -0.06 1.34 -5.60
N ASP A 100 1.01 0.60 -5.92
CA ASP A 100 2.33 0.67 -5.27
C ASP A 100 2.30 0.54 -3.73
N ILE A 101 1.71 -0.56 -3.24
CA ILE A 101 1.71 -0.86 -1.79
C ILE A 101 3.14 -1.05 -1.28
N VAL A 102 3.51 -0.29 -0.26
CA VAL A 102 4.78 -0.41 0.47
C VAL A 102 4.49 -0.83 1.91
N VAL A 103 5.08 -1.97 2.31
CA VAL A 103 5.08 -2.42 3.70
C VAL A 103 6.34 -1.89 4.36
N THR A 104 6.15 -1.01 5.34
CA THR A 104 7.25 -0.37 6.05
C THR A 104 7.35 -0.86 7.48
N TYR A 105 8.58 -0.95 7.98
CA TYR A 105 8.86 -1.20 9.37
C TYR A 105 9.63 -0.02 9.98
N SER A 106 9.08 0.56 11.05
CA SER A 106 9.71 1.66 11.77
C SER A 106 10.19 1.21 13.14
N GLN A 107 11.51 1.19 13.36
CA GLN A 107 12.11 0.96 14.68
C GLN A 107 11.99 2.17 15.60
N VAL A 108 11.76 3.38 15.05
CA VAL A 108 11.76 4.64 15.79
C VAL A 108 10.37 4.97 16.34
N ASN A 109 9.29 4.46 15.75
CA ASN A 109 7.91 4.60 16.25
C ASN A 109 7.40 3.27 16.85
N ASN A 110 7.93 2.83 18.00
CA ASN A 110 7.46 1.63 18.72
C ASN A 110 7.43 0.32 17.91
N ASN A 111 8.38 0.11 16.98
CA ASN A 111 8.47 -1.12 16.19
C ASN A 111 7.21 -1.46 15.37
N GLN A 112 6.46 -0.44 14.94
CA GLN A 112 5.22 -0.62 14.21
C GLN A 112 5.43 -0.86 12.72
N ILE A 113 4.62 -1.76 12.15
CA ILE A 113 4.44 -1.92 10.71
C ILE A 113 3.45 -0.84 10.25
N LYS A 114 3.82 -0.09 9.21
CA LYS A 114 2.94 0.87 8.54
C LYS A 114 2.80 0.51 7.07
N LEU A 115 1.61 0.71 6.52
CA LEU A 115 1.32 0.48 5.12
C LEU A 115 1.16 1.83 4.43
N TYR A 116 1.85 1.97 3.30
CA TYR A 116 1.72 3.11 2.40
C TYR A 116 1.28 2.61 1.03
N ALA A 117 0.60 3.47 0.28
CA ALA A 117 0.30 3.25 -1.12
C ALA A 117 0.24 4.61 -1.83
N SER A 118 0.42 4.63 -3.14
CA SER A 118 0.33 5.88 -3.89
C SER A 118 -1.13 6.32 -4.01
N ARG A 119 -2.00 5.42 -4.49
CA ARG A 119 -3.40 5.71 -4.82
C ARG A 119 -4.32 4.53 -4.48
N VAL A 120 -5.63 4.81 -4.35
CA VAL A 120 -6.69 3.82 -4.18
C VAL A 120 -7.64 3.85 -5.38
N LYS A 121 -8.14 2.68 -5.77
CA LYS A 121 -9.18 2.53 -6.78
C LYS A 121 -10.27 1.58 -6.31
N LYS A 122 -11.50 1.86 -6.70
CA LYS A 122 -12.63 0.94 -6.52
C LYS A 122 -12.51 -0.20 -7.53
N VAL A 123 -12.66 -1.44 -7.06
CA VAL A 123 -12.68 -2.61 -7.92
C VAL A 123 -14.07 -2.75 -8.52
N ASP A 124 -14.21 -2.31 -9.77
CA ASP A 124 -15.42 -2.56 -10.55
C ASP A 124 -15.48 -4.03 -10.97
N LYS A 125 -16.42 -4.78 -10.39
CA LYS A 125 -16.70 -6.18 -10.78
C LYS A 125 -17.19 -6.33 -12.24
N THR A 126 -17.39 -5.23 -12.97
CA THR A 126 -17.71 -5.22 -14.39
C THR A 126 -16.47 -5.28 -15.30
N LYS A 127 -15.25 -5.19 -14.74
CA LYS A 127 -13.98 -5.38 -15.47
C LYS A 127 -13.21 -6.61 -14.98
N VAL A 128 -13.87 -7.75 -14.80
CA VAL A 128 -13.17 -9.04 -14.69
C VAL A 128 -12.80 -9.48 -16.10
N GLY A 129 -11.58 -9.12 -16.54
CA GLY A 129 -11.15 -9.49 -17.88
C GLY A 129 -9.75 -9.10 -18.31
N GLN A 130 -8.82 -8.78 -17.40
CA GLN A 130 -7.39 -8.77 -17.73
C GLN A 130 -6.60 -9.40 -16.59
N ALA A 131 -6.49 -10.72 -16.64
CA ALA A 131 -5.41 -11.42 -15.97
C ALA A 131 -4.07 -10.91 -16.52
N PRO A 132 -3.01 -10.82 -15.69
CA PRO A 132 -1.69 -10.42 -16.14
C PRO A 132 -1.21 -11.36 -17.25
N ASN A 133 -0.70 -10.76 -18.33
CA ASN A 133 -0.14 -11.40 -19.53
C ASN A 133 0.56 -12.74 -19.21
N GLN A 134 -0.11 -13.85 -19.47
CA GLN A 134 0.59 -15.11 -19.78
C GLN A 134 1.23 -14.94 -21.16
N PRO A 135 2.55 -15.18 -21.32
CA PRO A 135 3.16 -15.22 -22.63
C PRO A 135 2.55 -16.38 -23.43
N LYS A 136 1.98 -16.09 -24.59
CA LYS A 136 1.52 -17.11 -25.54
C LYS A 136 2.71 -17.96 -26.01
N PRO A 137 2.55 -19.28 -26.19
CA PRO A 137 3.58 -20.11 -26.83
C PRO A 137 3.74 -19.69 -28.29
N GLN A 138 4.97 -19.42 -28.73
CA GLN A 138 5.29 -19.25 -30.14
C GLN A 138 5.27 -20.62 -30.82
N ASP A 139 4.26 -20.83 -31.65
CA ASP A 139 4.18 -21.95 -32.58
C ASP A 139 5.17 -21.75 -33.73
N GLN A 140 5.81 -22.85 -34.13
CA GLN A 140 6.84 -22.93 -35.14
C GLN A 140 6.20 -22.85 -36.54
N ASP A 141 6.52 -21.82 -37.33
CA ASP A 141 6.19 -21.81 -38.76
C ASP A 141 7.35 -22.40 -39.58
N LYS A 142 7.04 -23.55 -40.16
CA LYS A 142 7.79 -24.24 -41.21
C LYS A 142 7.87 -23.38 -42.47
N LYS A 143 9.05 -23.30 -43.07
CA LYS A 143 9.21 -23.23 -44.53
C LYS A 143 10.44 -24.01 -44.95
#